data_AF-A0A0K6H078-F1
#
_entry.id   AF-A0A0K6H078-F1
#
_cell.length_a   1.000
_cell.length_b   1.000
_cell.length_c   1.000
_cell.angle_alpha   90.00
_cell.angle_beta   90.00
_cell.angle_gamma   90.00
#
_symmetry.space_group_name_H-M   'P 1'
#
loop_
_entity.id
_entity.type
_entity.pdbx_description
1 polymer ?
#
loop_
_entity_poly.entity_id
_entity_poly.type
_entity_poly.pdbx_seq_one_letter_code
_entity_poly.pdbx_strand_id
1 'polypeptide(L)'
;MPKIRVFADTNVILESFRTGCWTAICNHFAIETVEKCVEETLTGNPGDPRHVAVPPAELKAGLVAQHQVTRKELATLVLSNPSCSTLDDGEKHLFAWLFANKLLPSQVIVVTTADKAALVASNGLGWLDCMTSLEDLARKAGVGRVNLDALALQYREDWLSGIKTKIKLGIIP
;
A
#
# COMPACT_ATOMS: atom_id res chain seq x y z
N MET A 1 -6.00 -16.18 -16.91
CA MET A 1 -4.74 -15.42 -16.67
C MET A 1 -4.58 -15.26 -15.16
N PRO A 2 -3.36 -15.38 -14.60
CA PRO A 2 -3.15 -15.10 -13.19
C PRO A 2 -3.48 -13.64 -12.89
N LYS A 3 -4.11 -13.36 -11.74
CA LYS A 3 -4.39 -12.00 -11.29
C LYS A 3 -3.08 -11.25 -11.06
N ILE A 4 -3.07 -9.94 -11.34
CA ILE A 4 -1.94 -9.09 -11.02
C ILE A 4 -1.81 -8.99 -9.49
N ARG A 5 -0.58 -9.17 -8.98
CA ARG A 5 -0.26 -9.07 -7.56
C ARG A 5 -0.16 -7.60 -7.15
N VAL A 6 -0.81 -7.24 -6.04
CA VAL A 6 -0.81 -5.90 -5.47
C VAL A 6 -0.45 -5.98 -4.00
N PHE A 7 0.50 -5.15 -3.59
CA PHE A 7 0.95 -5.08 -2.19
C PHE A 7 0.31 -3.87 -1.52
N ALA A 8 -0.58 -4.14 -0.56
CA ALA A 8 -1.33 -3.09 0.11
C ALA A 8 -0.73 -2.74 1.48
N ASP A 9 -0.59 -1.44 1.75
CA ASP A 9 -0.28 -0.91 3.08
C ASP A 9 -1.54 -0.84 3.96
N THR A 10 -1.35 -0.49 5.23
CA THR A 10 -2.44 -0.32 6.20
C THR A 10 -3.46 0.73 5.75
N ASN A 11 -2.98 1.88 5.24
CA ASN A 11 -3.82 3.03 4.92
C ASN A 11 -4.74 2.75 3.73
N VAL A 12 -4.25 2.10 2.69
CA VAL A 12 -5.01 1.70 1.51
C VAL A 12 -6.01 0.62 1.86
N ILE A 13 -5.66 -0.35 2.71
CA ILE A 13 -6.64 -1.32 3.22
C ILE A 13 -7.78 -0.58 3.93
N LEU A 14 -7.48 0.26 4.92
CA LEU A 14 -8.48 1.03 5.67
C LEU A 14 -9.37 1.88 4.75
N GLU A 15 -8.77 2.61 3.82
CA GLU A 15 -9.51 3.46 2.88
C GLU A 15 -10.42 2.64 1.95
N SER A 16 -9.95 1.49 1.48
CA SER A 16 -10.72 0.62 0.61
C SER A 16 -11.95 0.03 1.32
N PHE A 17 -11.87 -0.24 2.62
CA PHE A 17 -13.04 -0.60 3.44
C PHE A 17 -13.96 0.60 3.62
N ARG A 18 -13.42 1.77 4.00
CA ARG A 18 -14.19 3.00 4.22
C ARG A 18 -15.02 3.40 2.99
N THR A 19 -14.46 3.22 1.80
CA THR A 19 -15.09 3.59 0.52
C THR A 19 -15.82 2.44 -0.16
N GLY A 20 -15.84 1.24 0.43
CA GLY A 20 -16.51 0.07 -0.13
C GLY A 20 -15.85 -0.50 -1.40
N CYS A 21 -14.56 -0.22 -1.62
CA CYS A 21 -13.80 -0.70 -2.76
C CYS A 21 -13.15 -2.08 -2.54
N TRP A 22 -12.96 -2.50 -1.28
CA TRP A 22 -12.19 -3.70 -0.89
C TRP A 22 -12.57 -4.95 -1.68
N THR A 23 -13.85 -5.34 -1.65
CA THR A 23 -14.33 -6.56 -2.32
C THR A 23 -14.07 -6.55 -3.83
N ALA A 24 -14.27 -5.40 -4.48
CA ALA A 24 -14.04 -5.27 -5.92
C ALA A 24 -12.55 -5.45 -6.26
N ILE A 25 -11.66 -4.78 -5.50
CA ILE A 25 -10.21 -4.88 -5.76
C ILE A 25 -9.69 -6.29 -5.48
N CYS A 26 -10.14 -6.99 -4.43
CA CYS A 26 -9.73 -8.37 -4.15
C CYS A 26 -10.27 -9.38 -5.17
N ASN A 27 -11.43 -9.11 -5.76
CA ASN A 27 -11.97 -9.93 -6.83
C ASN A 27 -11.18 -9.76 -8.14
N HIS A 28 -10.63 -8.58 -8.39
CA HIS A 28 -9.88 -8.28 -9.62
C HIS A 28 -8.38 -8.58 -9.50
N PHE A 29 -7.76 -8.26 -8.37
CA PHE A 29 -6.33 -8.36 -8.11
C PHE A 29 -6.00 -9.44 -7.07
N ALA A 30 -4.76 -9.91 -7.07
CA ALA A 30 -4.21 -10.73 -5.99
C ALA A 30 -3.62 -9.80 -4.93
N ILE A 31 -4.45 -9.38 -3.97
CA ILE A 31 -3.99 -8.49 -2.89
C ILE A 31 -3.17 -9.29 -1.89
N GLU A 32 -1.98 -8.80 -1.59
CA GLU A 32 -1.05 -9.33 -0.61
C GLU A 32 -0.62 -8.22 0.34
N THR A 33 -0.25 -8.58 1.56
CA THR A 33 0.28 -7.62 2.54
C THR A 33 1.16 -8.33 3.57
N VAL A 34 1.69 -7.59 4.54
CA VAL A 34 2.48 -8.13 5.65
C VAL A 34 1.67 -8.21 6.94
N GLU A 35 2.09 -9.06 7.87
CA GLU A 35 1.42 -9.25 9.16
C GLU A 35 1.24 -7.93 9.93
N LYS A 36 2.23 -7.03 9.87
CA LYS A 36 2.16 -5.75 10.58
C LYS A 36 1.05 -4.84 10.05
N CYS A 37 0.83 -4.79 8.74
CA CYS A 37 -0.28 -4.03 8.17
C CYS A 37 -1.64 -4.62 8.55
N VAL A 38 -1.75 -5.96 8.62
CA VAL A 38 -2.96 -6.62 9.11
C VAL A 38 -3.21 -6.29 10.58
N GLU A 39 -2.19 -6.36 11.42
CA GLU A 39 -2.26 -5.97 12.84
C GLU A 39 -2.79 -4.55 12.97
N GLU A 40 -2.15 -3.58 12.33
CA GLU A 40 -2.53 -2.16 12.41
C GLU A 40 -3.94 -1.89 11.89
N THR A 41 -4.35 -2.57 10.82
CA THR A 41 -5.71 -2.47 10.27
C THR A 41 -6.76 -2.91 11.30
N LEU A 42 -6.46 -3.95 12.08
CA LEU A 42 -7.41 -4.54 13.04
C LEU A 42 -7.35 -3.90 14.43
N THR A 43 -6.24 -3.29 14.82
CA THR A 43 -6.04 -2.72 16.17
C THR A 43 -6.29 -1.21 16.25
N GLY A 44 -6.70 -0.55 15.16
CA GLY A 44 -6.92 0.90 15.12
C GLY A 44 -7.73 1.43 16.30
N ASN A 45 -7.44 2.65 16.76
CA ASN A 45 -8.07 3.24 17.94
C ASN A 45 -9.58 3.52 17.69
N PRO A 46 -10.52 2.86 18.40
CA PRO A 46 -11.95 3.09 18.21
C PRO A 46 -12.41 4.50 18.62
N GLY A 47 -11.62 5.20 19.44
CA GLY A 47 -11.87 6.59 19.83
C GLY A 47 -11.44 7.63 18.80
N ASP A 48 -10.75 7.23 17.72
CA ASP A 48 -10.44 8.14 16.61
C ASP A 48 -11.69 8.26 15.71
N PRO A 49 -12.22 9.48 15.46
CA PRO A 49 -13.34 9.67 14.54
C PRO A 49 -13.09 9.17 13.11
N ARG A 50 -11.83 8.95 12.74
CA ARG A 50 -11.40 8.41 11.44
C ARG A 50 -11.25 6.89 11.45
N HIS A 51 -11.53 6.23 12.58
CA HIS A 51 -11.46 4.79 12.70
C HIS A 51 -12.38 4.11 11.68
N VAL A 52 -11.82 3.16 10.94
CA VAL A 52 -12.56 2.30 10.02
C VAL A 52 -12.68 0.94 10.66
N ALA A 53 -13.89 0.52 10.99
CA ALA A 53 -14.13 -0.80 11.52
C ALA A 53 -13.96 -1.84 10.40
N VAL A 54 -12.87 -2.62 10.46
CA VAL A 54 -12.57 -3.67 9.49
C VAL A 54 -12.87 -5.04 10.09
N PRO A 55 -13.84 -5.81 9.55
CA PRO A 55 -14.10 -7.16 10.03
C PRO A 55 -12.91 -8.09 9.72
N PRO A 56 -12.31 -8.78 10.72
CA PRO A 56 -11.14 -9.63 10.49
C PRO A 56 -11.35 -10.74 9.46
N ALA A 57 -12.56 -11.28 9.39
CA ALA A 57 -12.92 -12.32 8.43
C ALA A 57 -12.93 -11.79 6.99
N GLU A 58 -13.45 -10.58 6.77
CA GLU A 58 -13.52 -9.95 5.43
C GLU A 58 -12.14 -9.51 4.94
N LEU A 59 -11.31 -8.99 5.85
CA LEU A 59 -9.91 -8.68 5.53
C LEU A 59 -9.16 -9.94 5.09
N LYS A 60 -9.21 -11.00 5.89
CA LYS A 60 -8.51 -12.26 5.58
C LYS A 60 -9.03 -12.93 4.31
N ALA A 61 -10.34 -12.88 4.06
CA ALA A 61 -10.93 -13.46 2.86
C ALA A 61 -10.53 -12.71 1.56
N GLY A 62 -10.24 -11.41 1.65
CA GLY A 62 -9.80 -10.61 0.50
C GLY A 62 -8.32 -10.77 0.15
N LEU A 63 -7.49 -11.22 1.10
CA LEU A 63 -6.05 -11.39 0.90
C LEU A 63 -5.71 -12.74 0.27
N VAL A 64 -4.84 -12.73 -0.73
CA VAL A 64 -4.23 -13.92 -1.31
C VAL A 64 -3.08 -14.42 -0.45
N ALA A 65 -2.33 -13.50 0.17
CA ALA A 65 -1.26 -13.84 1.09
C ALA A 65 -1.06 -12.76 2.16
N GLN A 66 -0.68 -13.22 3.35
CA GLN A 66 -0.22 -12.41 4.46
C GLN A 66 1.20 -12.88 4.80
N HIS A 67 2.18 -11.97 4.71
CA HIS A 67 3.58 -12.31 4.79
C HIS A 67 4.20 -11.92 6.14
N GLN A 68 4.90 -12.87 6.75
CA GLN A 68 5.70 -12.61 7.94
C GLN A 68 7.00 -11.91 7.56
N VAL A 69 7.42 -10.94 8.38
CA VAL A 69 8.67 -10.20 8.19
C VAL A 69 9.57 -10.42 9.40
N THR A 70 10.79 -10.86 9.14
CA THR A 70 11.78 -11.14 10.17
C THR A 70 12.56 -9.87 10.54
N ARG A 71 13.10 -9.85 11.77
CA ARG A 71 14.01 -8.78 12.21
C ARG A 71 15.24 -8.64 11.31
N LYS A 72 15.71 -9.75 10.75
CA LYS A 72 16.84 -9.76 9.82
C LYS A 72 16.51 -8.99 8.53
N GLU A 73 15.30 -9.18 7.98
CA GLU A 73 14.86 -8.47 6.77
C GLU A 73 14.70 -6.97 7.03
N LEU A 74 14.09 -6.59 8.16
CA LEU A 74 14.00 -5.19 8.59
C LEU A 74 15.37 -4.53 8.72
N ALA A 75 16.29 -5.18 9.44
CA ALA A 75 17.66 -4.68 9.59
C ALA A 75 18.37 -4.56 8.25
N THR A 76 18.18 -5.55 7.36
CA THR A 76 18.76 -5.55 6.01
C THR A 76 18.26 -4.36 5.19
N LEU A 77 16.95 -4.05 5.23
CA LEU A 77 16.37 -2.89 4.55
C LEU A 77 17.00 -1.59 5.08
N VAL A 78 16.97 -1.37 6.38
CA VAL A 78 17.40 -0.09 6.99
C VAL A 78 18.90 0.12 6.85
N LEU A 79 19.71 -0.93 6.97
CA LEU A 79 21.17 -0.83 6.77
C LEU A 79 21.54 -0.57 5.32
N SER A 80 20.79 -1.14 4.37
CA SER A 80 21.03 -0.93 2.93
C SER A 80 20.46 0.40 2.44
N ASN A 81 19.39 0.88 3.07
CA ASN A 81 18.64 2.08 2.69
C ASN A 81 18.23 2.87 3.95
N PRO A 82 19.14 3.69 4.51
CA PRO A 82 18.89 4.41 5.76
C PRO A 82 17.67 5.33 5.74
N SER A 83 17.25 5.82 4.57
CA SER A 83 16.02 6.61 4.38
C SER A 83 14.74 5.85 4.78
N CYS A 84 14.76 4.51 4.77
CA CYS A 84 13.62 3.69 5.21
C CYS A 84 13.45 3.65 6.74
N SER A 85 14.39 4.21 7.51
CA SER A 85 14.31 4.22 8.98
C SER A 85 13.12 5.04 9.51
N THR A 86 12.69 6.07 8.76
CA THR A 86 11.61 6.99 9.14
C THR A 86 10.22 6.51 8.74
N LEU A 87 10.12 5.39 8.00
CA LEU A 87 8.83 4.81 7.64
C LEU A 87 8.09 4.34 8.88
N ASP A 88 6.76 4.38 8.82
CA ASP A 88 5.93 3.72 9.82
C ASP A 88 6.18 2.20 9.81
N ASP A 89 5.73 1.50 10.85
CA ASP A 89 6.06 0.09 11.01
C ASP A 89 5.43 -0.78 9.93
N GLY A 90 4.18 -0.54 9.54
CA GLY A 90 3.51 -1.23 8.44
C GLY A 90 4.29 -1.09 7.13
N GLU A 91 4.61 0.14 6.74
CA GLU A 91 5.37 0.44 5.52
C GLU A 91 6.78 -0.14 5.56
N LYS A 92 7.47 -0.02 6.69
CA LYS A 92 8.82 -0.56 6.88
C LYS A 92 8.84 -2.08 6.74
N HIS A 93 7.84 -2.77 7.31
CA HIS A 93 7.69 -4.21 7.16
C HIS A 93 7.40 -4.59 5.71
N LEU A 94 6.48 -3.86 5.05
CA LEU A 94 6.11 -4.11 3.66
C LEU A 94 7.32 -3.97 2.73
N PHE A 95 8.07 -2.86 2.87
CA PHE A 95 9.28 -2.61 2.09
C PHE A 95 10.37 -3.64 2.37
N ALA A 96 10.53 -4.07 3.63
CA ALA A 96 11.55 -5.05 3.99
C ALA A 96 11.28 -6.41 3.36
N TRP A 97 10.02 -6.85 3.34
CA TRP A 97 9.64 -8.09 2.69
C TRP A 97 9.87 -8.04 1.18
N LEU A 98 9.46 -6.94 0.54
CA LEU A 98 9.66 -6.74 -0.91
C LEU A 98 11.14 -6.72 -1.29
N PHE A 99 11.96 -6.03 -0.48
CA PHE A 99 13.40 -5.93 -0.66
C PHE A 99 14.07 -7.30 -0.54
N ALA A 100 13.72 -8.07 0.49
CA ALA A 100 14.27 -9.39 0.75
C ALA A 100 13.92 -10.40 -0.35
N ASN A 101 12.70 -10.34 -0.87
CA ASN A 101 12.21 -11.22 -1.93
C ASN A 101 12.65 -10.79 -3.34
N LYS A 102 13.41 -9.69 -3.45
CA LYS A 102 13.97 -9.17 -4.72
C LYS A 102 12.91 -9.03 -5.81
N LEU A 103 11.70 -8.62 -5.43
CA LEU A 103 10.61 -8.51 -6.39
C LEU A 103 10.94 -7.38 -7.37
N LEU A 104 11.06 -7.74 -8.64
CA LEU A 104 11.39 -6.80 -9.69
C LEU A 104 10.15 -5.94 -10.04
N PRO A 105 10.33 -4.63 -10.26
CA PRO A 105 9.32 -3.71 -10.81
C PRO A 105 8.51 -4.27 -12.01
N SER A 106 9.13 -5.10 -12.84
CA SER A 106 8.54 -5.66 -14.06
C SER A 106 7.62 -6.88 -13.84
N GLN A 107 7.51 -7.40 -12.61
CA GLN A 107 6.78 -8.64 -12.30
C GLN A 107 5.59 -8.45 -11.35
N VAL A 108 5.36 -7.24 -10.82
CA VAL A 108 4.40 -6.96 -9.75
C VAL A 108 3.87 -5.53 -9.90
N ILE A 109 2.56 -5.29 -9.67
CA ILE A 109 2.03 -3.93 -9.43
C ILE A 109 1.96 -3.66 -7.90
N VAL A 110 3.12 -3.54 -7.27
CA VAL A 110 3.62 -2.44 -6.40
C VAL A 110 2.73 -1.74 -5.37
N VAL A 111 3.39 -1.59 -4.22
CA VAL A 111 3.09 -0.90 -2.96
C VAL A 111 2.14 0.27 -3.09
N THR A 112 0.91 0.06 -2.68
CA THR A 112 -0.06 1.13 -2.57
C THR A 112 0.21 1.82 -1.24
N THR A 113 0.93 2.94 -1.25
CA THR A 113 1.08 3.80 -0.08
C THR A 113 0.56 5.19 -0.45
N ALA A 114 -0.27 5.74 0.44
CA ALA A 114 -0.74 7.11 0.35
C ALA A 114 0.16 8.08 1.13
N ASP A 115 1.27 7.58 1.68
CA ASP A 115 2.23 8.33 2.46
C ASP A 115 3.39 8.87 1.61
N LYS A 116 3.78 10.12 1.88
CA LYS A 116 4.84 10.77 1.12
C LYS A 116 6.22 10.22 1.44
N ALA A 117 6.51 9.87 2.69
CA ALA A 117 7.79 9.33 3.10
C ALA A 117 8.03 7.95 2.45
N ALA A 118 6.99 7.11 2.36
CA ALA A 118 7.10 5.86 1.62
C ALA A 118 7.27 6.06 0.11
N LEU A 119 6.58 7.02 -0.50
CA LEU A 119 6.82 7.37 -1.91
C LEU A 119 8.27 7.84 -2.15
N VAL A 120 8.83 8.65 -1.24
CA VAL A 120 10.23 9.08 -1.28
C VAL A 120 11.18 7.90 -1.13
N ALA A 121 10.97 7.06 -0.11
CA ALA A 121 11.79 5.87 0.12
C ALA A 121 11.76 4.93 -1.09
N SER A 122 10.61 4.81 -1.75
CA SER A 122 10.46 4.00 -2.94
C SER A 122 11.22 4.51 -4.15
N ASN A 123 11.38 5.84 -4.27
CA ASN A 123 12.22 6.42 -5.30
C ASN A 123 13.69 6.05 -5.09
N GLY A 124 14.17 6.10 -3.84
CA GLY A 124 15.51 5.62 -3.48
C GLY A 124 15.73 4.14 -3.80
N LEU A 125 14.67 3.33 -3.78
CA LEU A 125 14.70 1.90 -4.12
C LEU A 125 14.44 1.59 -5.60
N GLY A 126 14.19 2.60 -6.44
CA GLY A 126 13.85 2.42 -7.85
C GLY A 126 12.44 1.85 -8.10
N TRP A 127 11.53 1.97 -7.13
CA TRP A 127 10.16 1.44 -7.17
C TRP A 127 9.09 2.51 -7.40
N LEU A 128 9.46 3.77 -7.61
CA LEU A 128 8.48 4.87 -7.75
C LEU A 128 7.56 4.72 -8.97
N ASP A 129 8.11 4.30 -10.12
CA ASP A 129 7.33 4.07 -11.35
C ASP A 129 6.29 2.97 -11.20
N CYS A 130 6.54 2.16 -10.20
CA CYS A 130 5.73 1.05 -9.87
C CYS A 130 4.46 1.51 -9.07
N MET A 131 4.54 2.56 -8.24
CA MET A 131 3.44 2.97 -7.33
C MET A 131 2.11 3.19 -8.06
N THR A 132 0.99 2.70 -7.52
CA THR A 132 -0.36 2.91 -8.10
C THR A 132 -1.31 3.47 -7.04
N SER A 133 -2.27 4.27 -7.48
CA SER A 133 -3.28 4.84 -6.61
C SER A 133 -4.40 3.83 -6.35
N LEU A 134 -5.05 3.93 -5.19
CA LEU A 134 -6.26 3.14 -4.91
C LEU A 134 -7.38 3.48 -5.90
N GLU A 135 -7.46 4.73 -6.37
CA GLU A 135 -8.42 5.12 -7.40
C GLU A 135 -8.22 4.34 -8.72
N ASP A 136 -6.98 4.22 -9.21
CA ASP A 136 -6.69 3.47 -10.43
C ASP A 136 -7.04 1.98 -10.28
N LEU A 137 -6.70 1.39 -9.12
CA LEU A 137 -7.09 0.01 -8.79
C LEU A 137 -8.61 -0.16 -8.75
N ALA A 138 -9.31 0.70 -8.02
CA ALA A 138 -10.76 0.66 -7.88
C ALA A 138 -11.45 0.83 -9.25
N ARG A 139 -10.97 1.77 -10.07
CA ARG A 139 -11.47 2.00 -11.44
C ARG A 139 -11.30 0.76 -12.32
N LYS A 140 -10.11 0.14 -12.31
CA LYS A 140 -9.83 -1.12 -13.05
C LYS A 140 -10.68 -2.29 -12.55
N ALA A 141 -10.97 -2.33 -11.25
CA ALA A 141 -11.86 -3.30 -10.63
C ALA A 141 -13.36 -3.04 -10.91
N GLY A 142 -13.71 -1.96 -11.62
CA GLY A 142 -15.10 -1.64 -11.97
C GLY A 142 -15.90 -0.97 -10.86
N VAL A 143 -15.24 -0.34 -9.88
CA VAL A 143 -15.90 0.40 -8.80
C VAL A 143 -16.65 1.61 -9.36
N GLY A 144 -17.88 1.80 -8.87
CA GLY A 144 -18.76 2.89 -9.30
C GLY A 144 -18.22 4.29 -8.92
N ARG A 145 -18.60 5.29 -9.72
CA ARG A 145 -18.13 6.67 -9.57
C ARG A 145 -18.37 7.28 -8.18
N VAL A 146 -19.50 6.96 -7.55
CA VAL A 146 -19.84 7.46 -6.20
C VAL A 146 -18.78 7.05 -5.17
N ASN A 147 -18.32 5.80 -5.22
CA ASN A 147 -17.29 5.29 -4.32
C ASN A 147 -15.92 5.90 -4.63
N LEU A 148 -15.58 6.10 -5.90
CA LEU A 148 -14.34 6.76 -6.32
C LEU A 148 -14.29 8.22 -5.86
N ASP A 149 -15.40 8.95 -6.00
CA ASP A 149 -15.50 10.36 -5.59
C ASP A 149 -15.41 10.52 -4.06
N ALA A 150 -15.69 9.45 -3.30
CA ALA A 150 -15.56 9.40 -1.85
C ALA A 150 -14.12 9.16 -1.35
N LEU A 151 -13.18 8.78 -2.23
CA LEU A 151 -11.77 8.60 -1.86
C LEU A 151 -11.15 9.92 -1.40
N ALA A 152 -10.40 9.86 -0.30
CA ALA A 152 -9.60 11.00 0.14
C ALA A 152 -8.50 11.32 -0.89
N LEU A 153 -8.07 12.59 -0.92
CA LEU A 153 -7.21 13.13 -1.98
C LEU A 153 -5.94 12.29 -2.21
N GLN A 154 -5.30 11.83 -1.14
CA GLN A 154 -4.05 11.06 -1.19
C GLN A 154 -4.17 9.68 -1.86
N TYR A 155 -5.39 9.18 -2.04
CA TYR A 155 -5.67 7.90 -2.69
C TYR A 155 -6.04 8.05 -4.17
N ARG A 156 -6.07 9.29 -4.68
CA ARG A 156 -6.43 9.63 -6.06
C ARG A 156 -5.20 9.66 -6.97
N GLU A 157 -5.43 9.37 -8.25
CA GLU A 157 -4.35 9.28 -9.23
C GLU A 157 -3.67 10.64 -9.46
N ASP A 158 -4.44 11.72 -9.53
CA ASP A 158 -3.89 13.07 -9.74
C ASP A 158 -2.93 13.48 -8.61
N TRP A 159 -3.24 13.10 -7.37
CA TRP A 159 -2.36 13.37 -6.24
C TRP A 159 -1.07 12.56 -6.36
N LEU A 160 -1.17 11.25 -6.61
CA LEU A 160 -0.01 10.38 -6.74
C LEU A 160 0.90 10.84 -7.87
N SER A 161 0.36 11.10 -9.05
CA SER A 161 1.08 11.61 -10.21
C SER A 161 1.78 12.94 -9.92
N GLY A 162 1.10 13.86 -9.21
CA GLY A 162 1.68 15.12 -8.76
C GLY A 162 2.86 14.93 -7.79
N ILE A 163 2.73 14.03 -6.82
CA ILE A 163 3.81 13.71 -5.87
C ILE A 163 4.98 13.04 -6.57
N LYS A 164 4.74 12.03 -7.42
CA LYS A 164 5.77 11.38 -8.23
C LYS A 164 6.57 12.39 -9.06
N THR A 165 5.87 13.33 -9.69
CA THR A 165 6.52 14.40 -10.48
C THR A 165 7.40 15.27 -9.60
N LYS A 166 6.93 15.69 -8.42
CA LYS A 166 7.72 16.51 -7.49
C LYS A 166 8.95 15.77 -6.95
N ILE A 167 8.85 14.47 -6.67
CA ILE A 167 9.98 13.63 -6.26
C ILE A 167 11.00 13.53 -7.40
N LYS A 168 10.55 13.23 -8.63
CA LYS A 168 11.44 13.15 -9.81
C LYS A 168 12.15 14.45 -10.13
N LEU A 169 11.50 15.60 -9.86
CA LEU A 169 12.09 16.93 -10.02
C LEU A 169 12.97 17.37 -8.84
N GLY A 170 13.09 16.55 -7.78
CA GLY A 170 13.86 16.88 -6.57
C GLY A 170 13.24 17.99 -5.72
N ILE A 171 11.96 18.31 -5.91
CA ILE A 171 11.22 19.30 -5.10
C ILE A 171 10.85 18.70 -3.75
N ILE A 172 10.49 17.42 -3.75
CA ILE A 172 10.33 16.61 -2.55
C ILE A 172 11.60 15.75 -2.48
N PRO A 173 12.36 15.81 -1.37
CA PRO A 173 13.58 15.04 -1.20
C PRO A 173 13.31 13.53 -1.20
#